data_AF-A0AAE3GRF6-F1
#
_entry.id   AF-A0AAE3GRF6-F1
#
_cell.length_a   1.000
_cell.length_b   1.000
_cell.length_c   1.000
_cell.angle_alpha   90.00
_cell.angle_beta   90.00
_cell.angle_gamma   90.00
#
_symmetry.space_group_name_H-M   'P 1'
#
loop_
_entity.id
_entity.type
_entity.pdbx_description
1 polymer ?
#
loop_
_entity_poly.entity_id
_entity_poly.type
_entity_poly.pdbx_seq_one_letter_code
_entity_poly.pdbx_strand_id
1 'polypeptide(L)'
;MASEQQIKRYLAYWFQLGKKMIVCNGQTALLPKQIITGDRYSQEFEELWEYIISPDSKDCYLEGTLQTIAELLTPKWDIDPCARCEMPVPMFNVGLPPESCTCHDVPNWPNTELPPPREPVSTLNRLNSIRDRLNLVENESDIVSG
;
A
#
# COMPACT_ATOMS: atom_id res chain seq x y z
N MET A 1 8.28 -12.19 0.22
CA MET A 1 6.84 -12.41 0.02
C MET A 1 6.08 -11.24 0.60
N ALA A 2 5.19 -10.66 -0.21
CA ALA A 2 4.29 -9.61 0.21
C ALA A 2 3.35 -10.08 1.34
N SER A 3 3.25 -9.30 2.40
CA SER A 3 2.23 -9.49 3.43
C SER A 3 0.90 -8.89 3.00
N GLU A 4 -0.20 -9.36 3.60
CA GLU A 4 -1.53 -8.75 3.43
C GLU A 4 -1.51 -7.25 3.70
N GLN A 5 -0.77 -6.80 4.73
CA GLN A 5 -0.63 -5.38 5.05
C GLN A 5 0.10 -4.60 3.94
N GLN A 6 1.14 -5.18 3.33
CA GLN A 6 1.84 -4.55 2.21
C GLN A 6 0.93 -4.38 0.99
N ILE A 7 0.08 -5.38 0.70
CA ILE A 7 -0.87 -5.33 -0.42
C ILE A 7 -2.00 -4.33 -0.11
N LYS A 8 -2.50 -4.31 1.12
CA LYS A 8 -3.49 -3.32 1.57
C LYS A 8 -2.94 -1.89 1.44
N ARG A 9 -1.70 -1.66 1.86
CA ARG A 9 -1.00 -0.37 1.67
C ARG A 9 -0.86 -0.02 0.19
N TYR A 10 -0.46 -0.98 -0.64
CA TYR A 10 -0.40 -0.83 -2.09
C TYR A 10 -1.73 -0.32 -2.66
N LEU A 11 -2.85 -0.96 -2.33
CA LEU A 11 -4.18 -0.52 -2.78
C LEU A 11 -4.55 0.88 -2.27
N ALA A 12 -4.33 1.16 -0.98
CA ALA A 12 -4.62 2.46 -0.39
C ALA A 12 -3.88 3.60 -1.10
N TYR A 13 -2.65 3.36 -1.54
CA TYR A 13 -1.82 4.35 -2.22
C TYR A 13 -2.35 4.64 -3.63
N TRP A 14 -2.68 3.60 -4.39
CA TRP A 14 -3.17 3.76 -5.75
C TRP A 14 -4.60 4.31 -5.81
N PHE A 15 -5.46 3.98 -4.84
CA PHE A 15 -6.79 4.58 -4.73
C PHE A 15 -6.74 6.09 -4.44
N GLN A 16 -5.73 6.57 -3.69
CA GLN A 16 -5.51 8.01 -3.50
C GLN A 16 -5.14 8.73 -4.81
N LEU A 17 -4.58 8.01 -5.80
CA LEU A 17 -4.32 8.52 -7.15
C LEU A 17 -5.49 8.28 -8.12
N GLY A 18 -6.62 7.77 -7.62
CA GLY A 18 -7.84 7.55 -8.40
C GLY A 18 -7.89 6.25 -9.20
N LYS A 19 -6.90 5.36 -9.05
CA LYS A 19 -6.96 4.01 -9.62
C LYS A 19 -8.13 3.24 -9.02
N LYS A 20 -8.82 2.46 -9.83
CA LYS A 20 -9.99 1.69 -9.38
C LYS A 20 -9.65 0.24 -9.17
N MET A 21 -10.42 -0.40 -8.30
CA MET A 21 -10.45 -1.83 -8.16
C MET A 21 -11.38 -2.44 -9.21
N ILE A 22 -10.88 -3.34 -10.05
CA ILE A 22 -11.67 -4.02 -11.05
C ILE A 22 -12.12 -5.38 -10.50
N VAL A 23 -13.44 -5.63 -10.50
CA VAL A 23 -14.08 -6.81 -9.90
C VAL A 23 -15.09 -7.44 -10.87
N CYS A 24 -15.62 -8.62 -10.50
CA CYS A 24 -16.58 -9.37 -11.31
C CYS A 24 -16.07 -9.63 -12.74
N ASN A 25 -14.83 -10.10 -12.86
CA ASN A 25 -14.17 -10.39 -14.14
C ASN A 25 -14.19 -9.19 -15.12
N GLY A 26 -13.90 -7.99 -14.62
CA GLY A 26 -13.82 -6.78 -15.45
C GLY A 26 -15.11 -5.98 -15.57
N GLN A 27 -16.23 -6.43 -14.99
CA GLN A 27 -17.53 -5.81 -15.20
C GLN A 27 -17.79 -4.58 -14.32
N THR A 28 -17.14 -4.49 -13.17
CA THR A 28 -17.38 -3.41 -12.21
C THR A 28 -16.07 -2.79 -11.75
N ALA A 29 -16.05 -1.46 -11.65
CA ALA A 29 -14.94 -0.69 -11.10
C ALA A 29 -15.36 -0.04 -9.78
N LEU A 30 -14.68 -0.39 -8.69
CA LEU A 30 -14.94 0.13 -7.34
C LEU A 30 -13.81 1.10 -6.93
N LEU A 31 -14.17 2.23 -6.37
CA LEU A 31 -13.23 3.20 -5.79
C LEU A 31 -13.85 3.76 -4.52
N PRO A 32 -13.25 3.52 -3.34
CA PRO A 32 -13.71 4.14 -2.11
C PRO A 32 -13.69 5.66 -2.23
N LYS A 33 -14.78 6.32 -1.83
CA LYS A 33 -14.82 7.80 -1.78
C LYS A 33 -13.86 8.34 -0.74
N GLN A 34 -13.71 7.62 0.37
CA GLN A 34 -12.76 7.96 1.42
C GLN A 34 -11.86 6.76 1.66
N ILE A 35 -10.54 6.96 1.66
CA ILE A 35 -9.56 5.90 1.97
C ILE A 35 -9.11 6.00 3.44
N ILE A 36 -8.96 7.22 3.95
CA ILE A 36 -8.40 7.49 5.29
C ILE A 36 -9.38 8.35 6.09
N THR A 37 -9.60 7.95 7.35
CA THR A 37 -10.39 8.70 8.33
C THR A 37 -9.55 8.91 9.58
N GLY A 38 -8.90 10.08 9.66
CA GLY A 38 -8.04 10.43 10.79
C GLY A 38 -6.79 9.55 10.86
N ASP A 39 -6.74 8.70 11.88
CA ASP A 39 -5.60 7.83 12.22
C ASP A 39 -5.73 6.39 11.72
N ARG A 40 -6.79 6.09 10.95
CA ARG A 40 -7.09 4.75 10.41
C ARG A 40 -7.61 4.82 8.98
N TYR A 41 -7.70 3.66 8.33
CA TYR A 41 -8.44 3.54 7.10
C TYR A 41 -9.93 3.77 7.34
N SER A 42 -10.63 4.26 6.32
CA SER A 42 -12.08 4.43 6.38
C SER A 42 -12.77 3.06 6.43
N GLN A 43 -13.99 3.02 6.95
CA GLN A 43 -14.81 1.81 6.92
C GLN A 43 -15.07 1.34 5.49
N GLU A 44 -15.31 2.27 4.55
CA GLU A 44 -15.54 1.94 3.13
C GLU A 44 -14.34 1.22 2.50
N PHE A 45 -13.12 1.65 2.84
CA PHE A 45 -11.91 0.98 2.37
C PHE A 45 -11.73 -0.40 3.04
N GLU A 46 -12.03 -0.51 4.33
CA GLU A 46 -11.96 -1.77 5.07
C GLU A 46 -12.95 -2.81 4.52
N GLU A 47 -14.20 -2.41 4.26
CA GLU A 47 -15.22 -3.28 3.65
C GLU A 47 -14.80 -3.75 2.25
N LEU A 48 -14.22 -2.85 1.43
CA LEU A 48 -13.68 -3.23 0.13
C LEU A 48 -12.50 -4.20 0.28
N TRP A 49 -11.62 -3.98 1.26
CA TRP A 49 -10.49 -4.87 1.54
C TRP A 49 -10.97 -6.27 1.93
N GLU A 50 -11.92 -6.37 2.87
CA GLU A 50 -12.52 -7.64 3.30
C GLU A 50 -13.19 -8.37 2.13
N TYR A 51 -13.89 -7.63 1.27
CA TYR A 51 -14.47 -8.19 0.04
C TYR A 51 -13.38 -8.78 -0.86
N ILE A 52 -12.30 -8.05 -1.16
CA ILE A 52 -11.28 -8.46 -2.14
C ILE A 52 -10.49 -9.70 -1.67
N ILE A 53 -10.20 -9.81 -0.37
CA ILE A 53 -9.47 -10.97 0.17
C ILE A 53 -10.36 -12.20 0.35
N SER A 54 -11.67 -12.07 0.15
CA SER A 54 -12.59 -13.19 0.27
C SER A 54 -12.29 -14.29 -0.78
N PRO A 55 -12.59 -15.57 -0.49
CA PRO A 55 -12.37 -16.65 -1.44
C PRO A 55 -13.16 -16.50 -2.76
N ASP A 56 -14.22 -15.70 -2.75
CA ASP A 56 -15.16 -15.55 -3.88
C ASP A 56 -14.71 -14.46 -4.87
N SER A 57 -13.70 -13.67 -4.53
CA SER A 57 -13.24 -12.48 -5.28
C SER A 57 -11.83 -12.65 -5.87
N LYS A 58 -11.49 -13.84 -6.37
CA LYS A 58 -10.14 -14.16 -6.86
C LYS A 58 -9.71 -13.44 -8.14
N ASP A 59 -10.67 -12.97 -8.93
CA ASP A 59 -10.43 -12.33 -10.24
C ASP A 59 -10.34 -10.80 -10.14
N CYS A 60 -10.07 -10.31 -8.94
CA CYS A 60 -9.97 -8.91 -8.59
C CYS A 60 -8.57 -8.37 -8.90
N TYR A 61 -8.44 -7.28 -9.67
CA TYR A 61 -7.16 -6.63 -9.96
C TYR A 61 -7.25 -5.09 -9.95
N LEU A 62 -6.11 -4.42 -9.79
CA LEU A 62 -6.04 -2.96 -9.83
C LEU A 62 -6.08 -2.47 -11.29
N GLU A 63 -6.82 -1.39 -11.56
CA GLU A 63 -6.89 -0.76 -12.89
C GLU A 63 -5.49 -0.45 -13.47
N GLY A 64 -5.25 -0.93 -14.69
CA GLY A 64 -3.95 -0.81 -15.36
C GLY A 64 -2.92 -1.88 -14.95
N THR A 65 -3.33 -2.91 -14.21
CA THR A 65 -2.49 -4.08 -13.89
C THR A 65 -3.11 -5.37 -14.41
N LEU A 66 -2.28 -6.42 -14.53
CA LEU A 66 -2.70 -7.74 -15.01
C LEU A 66 -2.83 -8.75 -13.87
N GLN A 67 -2.13 -8.51 -12.77
CA GLN A 67 -2.03 -9.43 -11.65
C GLN A 67 -3.27 -9.30 -10.76
N THR A 68 -3.84 -10.43 -10.36
CA THR A 68 -4.94 -10.41 -9.40
C THR A 68 -4.42 -10.23 -7.98
N ILE A 69 -5.25 -9.70 -7.09
CA ILE A 69 -4.91 -9.59 -5.67
C ILE A 69 -4.67 -10.97 -5.04
N ALA A 70 -5.40 -11.99 -5.51
CA ALA A 70 -5.16 -13.37 -5.12
C ALA A 70 -3.77 -13.87 -5.53
N GLU A 71 -3.26 -13.46 -6.70
CA GLU A 71 -1.89 -13.76 -7.10
C GLU A 71 -0.87 -13.02 -6.23
N LEU A 72 -1.09 -11.73 -5.95
CA LEU A 72 -0.20 -10.92 -5.13
C LEU A 72 -0.04 -11.46 -3.69
N LEU A 73 -1.07 -12.15 -3.19
CA LEU A 73 -1.05 -12.82 -1.89
C LEU A 73 -0.21 -14.12 -1.88
N THR A 74 0.29 -14.58 -3.02
CA THR A 74 1.16 -15.77 -3.10
C THR A 74 2.63 -15.42 -2.83
N PRO A 75 3.46 -16.41 -2.42
CA PRO A 75 4.89 -16.21 -2.19
C PRO A 75 5.72 -15.73 -3.40
N LYS A 76 5.12 -15.75 -4.59
CA LYS A 76 5.80 -15.38 -5.84
C LYS A 76 5.98 -13.88 -6.00
N TRP A 77 5.24 -13.08 -5.23
CA TRP A 77 5.22 -11.64 -5.35
C TRP A 77 5.78 -10.96 -4.11
N ASP A 78 6.45 -9.84 -4.36
CA ASP A 78 6.84 -8.85 -3.38
C ASP A 78 6.24 -7.49 -3.76
N ILE A 79 6.13 -6.59 -2.77
CA ILE A 79 5.70 -5.21 -2.98
C ILE A 79 6.88 -4.31 -2.66
N ASP A 80 7.47 -3.75 -3.70
CA ASP A 80 8.66 -2.91 -3.63
C ASP A 80 8.39 -1.48 -4.12
N PRO A 81 9.19 -0.50 -3.70
CA PRO A 81 9.09 0.85 -4.23
C PRO A 81 9.48 0.90 -5.70
N CYS A 82 8.65 1.54 -6.51
CA CYS A 82 8.95 1.81 -7.91
C CYS A 82 10.20 2.70 -8.04
N ALA A 83 11.17 2.30 -8.87
CA ALA A 83 12.38 3.09 -9.11
C ALA A 83 12.12 4.50 -9.70
N ARG A 84 10.94 4.75 -10.28
CA ARG A 84 10.58 6.05 -10.88
C ARG A 84 9.84 6.99 -9.92
N CYS A 85 8.98 6.46 -9.05
CA CYS A 85 8.06 7.27 -8.25
C CYS A 85 7.92 6.82 -6.80
N GLU A 86 8.70 5.83 -6.36
CA GLU A 86 8.72 5.24 -5.01
C GLU A 86 7.41 4.60 -4.53
N MET A 87 6.35 4.65 -5.36
CA MET A 87 5.07 4.00 -5.10
C MET A 87 5.22 2.49 -5.02
N PRO A 88 4.48 1.82 -4.13
CA PRO A 88 4.50 0.36 -4.03
C PRO A 88 4.03 -0.26 -5.36
N VAL A 89 4.78 -1.23 -5.87
CA VAL A 89 4.44 -1.98 -7.08
C VAL A 89 4.69 -3.48 -6.88
N PRO A 90 3.89 -4.35 -7.52
CA PRO A 90 4.17 -5.77 -7.55
C PRO A 90 5.46 -6.08 -8.29
N MET A 91 6.35 -6.80 -7.61
CA MET A 91 7.58 -7.34 -8.17
C MET A 91 7.54 -8.87 -8.13
N PHE A 92 7.91 -9.48 -9.26
CA PHE A 92 7.92 -10.93 -9.37
C PHE A 92 9.28 -11.48 -8.90
N ASN A 93 9.25 -12.40 -7.95
CA ASN A 93 10.47 -12.93 -7.34
C ASN A 93 11.26 -13.89 -8.24
N VAL A 94 10.60 -14.50 -9.22
CA VAL A 94 11.21 -15.54 -10.07
C VAL A 94 10.80 -15.35 -11.52
N GLY A 95 11.51 -14.50 -12.25
CA GLY A 95 11.27 -14.31 -13.67
C GLY A 95 11.54 -12.89 -14.14
N LEU A 96 10.96 -12.53 -15.27
CA LEU A 96 11.04 -11.16 -15.80
C LEU A 96 10.05 -10.26 -15.03
N PRO A 97 10.47 -9.05 -14.63
CA PRO A 97 9.56 -8.08 -14.04
C PRO A 97 8.49 -7.67 -15.07
N PRO A 98 7.34 -7.12 -14.60
CA PRO A 98 6.34 -6.57 -15.51
C PRO A 98 6.94 -5.50 -16.42
N GLU A 99 6.50 -5.48 -17.69
CA GLU A 99 7.07 -4.62 -18.74
C GLU A 99 6.91 -3.12 -18.46
N SER A 100 5.93 -2.74 -17.64
CA SER A 100 5.71 -1.35 -17.25
C SER A 100 5.19 -1.23 -15.82
N CYS A 101 5.53 -0.10 -15.19
CA CYS A 101 5.05 0.25 -13.86
C CYS A 101 3.59 0.73 -13.93
N THR A 102 2.80 0.44 -12.89
CA THR A 102 1.44 0.96 -12.65
C THR A 102 1.33 2.49 -12.69
N CYS A 103 2.47 3.19 -12.59
CA CYS A 103 2.52 4.65 -12.69
C CYS A 103 2.50 5.17 -14.13
N HIS A 104 2.68 4.31 -15.15
CA HIS A 104 2.91 4.73 -16.53
C HIS A 104 1.69 5.43 -17.15
N ASP A 105 0.49 5.01 -16.77
CA ASP A 105 -0.79 5.47 -17.29
C ASP A 105 -1.49 6.48 -16.35
N VAL A 106 -0.84 6.91 -15.27
CA VAL A 106 -1.36 7.96 -14.38
C VAL A 106 -0.97 9.34 -14.92
N PRO A 107 -1.94 10.19 -15.32
CA PRO A 107 -1.64 11.51 -15.84
C PRO A 107 -0.94 12.37 -14.79
N ASN A 108 0.08 13.12 -15.23
CA ASN A 108 0.83 14.06 -14.39
C ASN A 108 1.53 13.44 -13.17
N TRP A 109 1.81 12.12 -13.17
CA TRP A 109 2.55 11.45 -12.10
C TRP A 109 3.99 11.04 -12.55
N PRO A 110 5.00 11.11 -11.67
CA PRO A 110 4.99 11.63 -10.29
C PRO A 110 4.77 13.14 -10.22
N ASN A 111 3.87 13.58 -9.34
CA ASN A 111 3.63 15.00 -9.08
C ASN A 111 4.30 15.41 -7.77
N THR A 112 5.32 16.26 -7.84
CA THR A 112 6.02 16.78 -6.66
C THR A 112 5.37 18.02 -6.05
N GLU A 113 4.34 18.59 -6.68
CA GLU A 113 3.57 19.73 -6.17
C GLU A 113 2.49 19.32 -5.16
N LEU A 114 2.09 18.04 -5.17
CA LEU A 114 1.12 17.48 -4.25
C LEU A 114 1.81 16.53 -3.26
N PRO A 115 1.27 16.39 -2.03
CA PRO A 115 1.78 15.39 -1.11
C PRO A 115 1.60 13.99 -1.72
N PRO A 116 2.60 13.10 -1.58
CA PRO A 116 2.47 11.73 -2.06
C PRO A 116 1.38 10.98 -1.28
N PRO A 117 0.81 9.91 -1.86
CA PRO A 117 -0.06 9.00 -1.13
C PRO A 117 0.56 8.53 0.17
N ARG A 118 -0.26 8.42 1.21
CA ARG A 118 0.21 8.15 2.57
C ARG A 118 -0.63 7.07 3.26
N GLU A 119 -0.08 6.53 4.33
CA GLU A 119 -0.82 5.73 5.30
C GLU A 119 -1.55 6.62 6.32
N PRO A 120 -2.58 6.10 6.99
CA PRO A 120 -3.15 6.75 8.17
C PRO A 120 -2.07 6.98 9.23
N VAL A 121 -2.01 8.20 9.76
CA VAL A 121 -1.01 8.56 10.76
C VAL A 121 -1.63 8.42 12.15
N SER A 122 -1.25 7.38 12.88
CA SER A 122 -1.56 7.30 14.32
C SER A 122 -0.61 8.17 15.11
N THR A 123 -1.09 9.35 15.51
CA THR A 123 -0.34 10.30 16.35
C THR A 123 0.13 9.66 17.64
N LEU A 124 -0.68 8.80 18.27
CA LEU A 124 -0.32 8.11 19.51
C LEU A 124 0.83 7.11 19.32
N ASN A 125 0.78 6.27 18.28
CA ASN A 125 1.87 5.34 18.00
C ASN A 125 3.16 6.08 17.67
N ARG A 126 3.06 7.19 16.94
CA ARG A 126 4.22 8.04 16.63
C ARG A 126 4.80 8.71 17.87
N LEU A 127 3.95 9.23 18.76
CA LEU A 127 4.39 9.80 20.04
C LEU A 127 5.04 8.74 20.95
N ASN A 128 4.47 7.54 21.03
CA ASN A 128 5.05 6.42 21.78
C ASN A 128 6.41 6.02 21.21
N SER A 129 6.54 5.88 19.90
CA SER A 129 7.83 5.58 19.26
C SER A 129 8.88 6.67 19.51
N ILE A 130 8.49 7.96 19.47
CA ILE A 130 9.39 9.06 19.82
C ILE A 130 9.81 8.97 21.29
N ARG A 131 8.85 8.78 22.21
CA ARG A 131 9.12 8.63 23.65
C ARG A 131 10.08 7.46 23.91
N ASP A 132 9.80 6.30 23.33
CA ASP A 132 10.58 5.09 23.56
C ASP A 132 12.03 5.28 23.03
N ARG A 133 12.20 5.97 21.89
CA ARG A 133 13.52 6.36 21.38
C ARG A 133 14.26 7.34 22.29
N LEU A 134 13.57 8.32 22.88
CA LEU A 134 14.18 9.27 23.82
C LEU A 134 14.68 8.54 25.08
N ASN A 135 13.88 7.62 25.62
CA ASN A 135 14.25 6.84 26.80
C ASN A 135 15.42 5.86 26.53
N LEU A 136 15.60 5.40 25.28
CA LEU A 136 16.74 4.56 24.91
C LEU A 136 18.06 5.36 24.88
N VAL A 137 18.01 6.62 24.42
CA VAL A 137 19.19 7.50 24.37
C VAL A 137 19.68 7.87 25.77
N GLU A 138 18.77 8.10 26.73
CA GLU A 138 19.15 8.41 28.12
C GLU A 138 19.90 7.24 28.79
N ASN A 139 19.52 5.99 28.50
CA ASN A 139 20.16 4.81 29.08
C ASN A 139 21.56 4.51 28.50
N GLU A 140 21.87 4.94 27.27
CA GLU A 140 23.21 4.77 26.69
C GLU A 140 24.22 5.79 27.22
N SER A 141 23.77 6.98 27.64
CA SER A 141 24.62 8.00 28.28
C SER A 141 25.16 7.59 29.65
N ASP A 142 24.52 6.65 30.33
CA ASP A 142 24.95 6.16 31.65
C ASP A 142 26.00 5.03 31.57
N ILE A 143 26.18 4.37 30.42
CA ILE A 143 27.10 3.24 30.26
C ILE A 143 28.54 3.70 29.97
N VAL A 144 28.74 4.91 29.44
CA VAL A 144 30.07 5.45 29.07
C VAL A 144 30.79 6.14 30.25
N SER A 145 30.14 6.24 31.42
CA SER A 145 30.69 6.93 32.60
C SER A 145 31.09 5.99 33.75
N GLY A 146 31.23 4.67 33.50
CA GLY A 146 31.59 3.66 34.50
C GLY A 146 33.04 3.17 34.40
#